data_AF-A0A924YBR4-F1
#
_entry.id   AF-A0A924YBR4-F1
#
_cell.length_a   1.000
_cell.length_b   1.000
_cell.length_c   1.000
_cell.angle_alpha   90.00
_cell.angle_beta   90.00
_cell.angle_gamma   90.00
#
_symmetry.space_group_name_H-M   'P 1'
#
loop_
_entity.id
_entity.type
_entity.pdbx_description
1 polymer ?
#
loop_
_entity_poly.entity_id
_entity_poly.type
_entity_poly.pdbx_seq_one_letter_code
_entity_poly.pdbx_strand_id
1 'polypeptide(L)' 'MANSDTIRQQIDYYRARAGEYDQWFYRLNRYDHGADANRRWFEEAAQVMSALHALPPVEHALELACGTGIWT' A
#
# COMPACT_ATOMS: atom_id res chain seq x y z
N MET A 1 -16.60 -11.52 -21.27
CA MET A 1 -16.72 -10.04 -21.22
C MET A 1 -16.85 -9.49 -19.80
N ALA A 2 -17.26 -10.28 -18.79
CA ALA A 2 -17.34 -9.80 -17.39
C ALA A 2 -15.98 -9.43 -16.71
N ASN A 3 -14.86 -10.02 -17.15
CA ASN A 3 -13.56 -9.81 -16.49
C ASN A 3 -12.95 -8.41 -16.76
N SER A 4 -13.19 -7.84 -17.95
CA SER A 4 -12.66 -6.51 -18.30
C SER A 4 -13.33 -5.39 -17.50
N ASP A 5 -14.61 -5.56 -17.17
CA ASP A 5 -15.39 -4.55 -16.46
C ASP A 5 -14.99 -4.48 -14.99
N THR A 6 -14.78 -5.63 -14.34
CA THR A 6 -14.27 -5.71 -12.96
C THR A 6 -12.88 -5.07 -12.83
N ILE A 7 -11.98 -5.35 -13.77
CA ILE A 7 -10.63 -4.75 -13.75
C ILE A 7 -10.70 -3.23 -13.93
N ARG A 8 -11.56 -2.73 -14.81
CA ARG A 8 -11.77 -1.29 -14.99
C ARG A 8 -12.29 -0.63 -13.72
N GLN A 9 -13.29 -1.23 -13.08
CA GLN A 9 -13.85 -0.74 -11.82
C GLN A 9 -12.80 -0.68 -10.71
N GLN A 10 -11.91 -1.67 -10.61
CA GLN A 10 -10.83 -1.67 -9.63
C GLN A 10 -9.81 -0.56 -9.91
N ILE A 11 -9.45 -0.32 -11.17
CA ILE A 11 -8.56 0.78 -11.54
C ILE A 11 -9.19 2.13 -11.17
N ASP A 12 -10.46 2.34 -11.51
CA ASP A 12 -11.16 3.58 -11.21
C ASP A 12 -11.34 3.79 -9.70
N TYR A 13 -11.54 2.72 -8.94
CA TYR A 13 -11.53 2.75 -7.48
C TYR A 13 -10.21 3.28 -6.92
N TYR A 14 -9.05 2.74 -7.35
CA TYR A 14 -7.76 3.20 -6.84
C TYR A 14 -7.44 4.62 -7.31
N ARG A 15 -7.82 5.01 -8.53
CA ARG A 15 -7.71 6.40 -9.01
C ARG A 15 -8.45 7.37 -8.12
N ALA A 16 -9.71 7.06 -7.78
CA ALA A 16 -10.54 7.91 -6.93
C ALA A 16 -9.98 8.07 -5.51
N ARG A 17 -9.23 7.06 -5.01
CA ARG A 17 -8.69 7.05 -3.64
C ARG A 17 -7.24 7.46 -3.52
N ALA A 18 -6.53 7.67 -4.63
CA ALA A 18 -5.11 8.01 -4.61
C ALA A 18 -4.79 9.18 -3.66
N GLY A 19 -5.62 10.23 -3.65
CA GLY A 19 -5.43 11.40 -2.79
C GLY A 19 -5.62 11.17 -1.29
N GLU A 20 -6.20 10.04 -0.87
CA GLU A 20 -6.40 9.68 0.54
C GLU A 20 -5.72 8.38 0.95
N TYR A 21 -5.06 7.69 0.01
CA TYR A 21 -4.59 6.32 0.21
C TYR A 21 -3.55 6.22 1.32
N ASP A 22 -2.65 7.21 1.40
CA ASP A 22 -1.64 7.29 2.46
C ASP A 22 -2.26 7.38 3.85
N GLN A 23 -3.44 8.02 3.98
CA GLN A 23 -4.12 8.10 5.26
C GLN A 23 -4.55 6.71 5.76
N TRP A 24 -4.88 5.79 4.86
CA TRP A 24 -5.18 4.41 5.22
C TRP A 24 -3.93 3.67 5.73
N PHE A 25 -2.81 3.81 5.03
CA PHE A 25 -1.56 3.15 5.43
C PHE A 25 -1.00 3.71 6.74
N TYR A 26 -0.97 5.04 6.88
CA TYR A 26 -0.46 5.73 8.07
C TYR A 26 -1.49 5.83 9.21
N ARG A 27 -2.66 5.17 9.08
CA ARG A 27 -3.69 5.11 10.13
C ARG A 27 -4.15 6.49 10.61
N LEU A 28 -4.36 7.40 9.67
CA LEU A 28 -4.79 8.78 9.91
C LEU A 28 -6.32 8.93 9.77
N ASN A 29 -6.87 9.95 10.43
CA ASN A 29 -8.28 10.34 10.32
C ASN A 29 -9.22 9.13 10.56
N ARG A 30 -10.11 8.86 9.60
CA ARG A 30 -11.05 7.74 9.65
C ARG A 30 -10.41 6.35 9.67
N TYR A 31 -9.10 6.26 9.43
CA TYR A 31 -8.34 5.01 9.41
C TYR A 31 -7.56 4.75 10.69
N ASP A 32 -7.63 5.66 11.65
CA ASP A 32 -7.22 5.36 13.02
C ASP A 32 -8.19 4.32 13.60
N HIS A 33 -7.68 3.14 13.95
CA HIS A 33 -8.46 2.05 14.53
C HIS A 33 -8.10 1.79 16.00
N GLY A 34 -7.42 2.75 16.65
CA GLY A 34 -6.99 2.65 18.03
C GLY A 34 -5.60 2.03 18.21
N ALA A 35 -5.03 2.25 19.39
CA ALA A 35 -3.61 2.00 19.65
C ALA A 35 -3.18 0.55 19.36
N ASP A 36 -3.92 -0.45 19.83
CA ASP A 36 -3.55 -1.86 19.63
C ASP A 36 -3.66 -2.31 18.17
N ALA A 37 -4.68 -1.86 17.45
CA ALA A 37 -4.85 -2.19 16.04
C ALA A 37 -3.79 -1.53 15.18
N ASN A 38 -3.52 -0.24 15.41
CA ASN A 38 -2.50 0.50 14.67
C ASN A 38 -1.09 -0.02 14.98
N ARG A 39 -0.79 -0.37 16.23
CA ARG A 39 0.48 -0.97 16.61
C ARG A 39 0.74 -2.26 15.84
N ARG A 40 -0.22 -3.20 15.83
CA ARG A 40 -0.09 -4.45 15.07
C ARG A 40 0.11 -4.20 13.58
N TRP A 41 -0.64 -3.25 13.01
CA TRP A 41 -0.48 -2.87 11.61
C TRP A 41 0.95 -2.40 11.28
N PHE A 42 1.51 -1.51 12.10
CA PHE A 42 2.87 -1.02 11.89
C PHE A 42 3.93 -2.08 12.18
N GLU A 43 3.71 -2.97 13.15
CA GLU A 43 4.58 -4.12 13.43
C GLU A 43 4.64 -5.08 12.22
N GLU A 44 3.51 -5.35 11.57
CA GLU A 44 3.44 -6.17 10.35
C GLU A 44 4.09 -5.45 9.16
N ALA A 45 3.80 -4.16 8.95
CA ALA A 45 4.43 -3.38 7.90
C ALA A 45 5.96 -3.32 8.05
N ALA A 46 6.45 -3.16 9.29
CA ALA A 46 7.88 -3.14 9.59
C ALA A 46 8.57 -4.46 9.25
N GLN A 47 7.90 -5.61 9.43
CA GLN A 47 8.45 -6.91 9.03
C GLN A 47 8.68 -6.99 7.52
N VAL A 48 7.72 -6.51 6.71
CA VAL A 48 7.86 -6.49 5.25
C VAL A 48 8.94 -5.51 4.80
N MET A 49 8.97 -4.30 5.38
CA MET A 49 10.02 -3.31 5.10
C MET A 49 11.42 -3.85 5.41
N SER A 50 11.57 -4.54 6.56
CA SER A 50 12.82 -5.18 6.94
C SER A 50 13.25 -6.26 5.94
N ALA A 51 12.32 -7.10 5.50
CA ALA A 51 12.60 -8.13 4.50
C ALA A 51 13.00 -7.53 3.14
N LEU A 52 12.36 -6.43 2.72
CA LEU A 52 12.69 -5.71 1.49
C LEU A 52 14.11 -5.09 1.57
N HIS A 53 14.45 -4.44 2.68
CA HIS A 53 15.78 -3.85 2.90
C HIS A 53 16.89 -4.89 3.06
N ALA A 54 16.55 -6.14 3.42
CA ALA A 54 17.50 -7.23 3.51
C ALA A 54 17.87 -7.83 2.14
N LEU A 55 17.15 -7.47 1.07
CA LEU A 55 17.51 -7.91 -0.28
C LEU A 55 18.88 -7.31 -0.68
N PRO A 56 19.73 -8.08 -1.40
CA PRO A 56 20.96 -7.53 -1.95
C PRO A 56 20.67 -6.32 -2.87
N PRO A 57 21.58 -5.34 -2.93
CA PRO A 57 21.39 -4.19 -3.82
C PRO A 57 21.30 -4.64 -5.28
N VAL A 58 20.41 -4.00 -6.02
CA VAL A 58 20.24 -4.20 -7.47
C VAL A 58 20.50 -2.88 -8.18
N GLU A 59 21.09 -2.95 -9.38
CA GLU A 59 21.34 -1.77 -10.21
C GLU A 59 20.02 -1.21 -10.80
N HIS A 60 19.08 -2.09 -11.09
CA HIS A 60 17.78 -1.76 -11.67
C HIS A 60 16.65 -2.50 -10.97
N ALA A 61 15.60 -1.77 -10.62
CA ALA A 61 14.37 -2.31 -10.04
C ALA A 61 13.16 -1.84 -10.86
N LEU A 62 12.17 -2.73 -11.00
CA LEU A 62 10.86 -2.42 -11.56
C LEU A 62 9.80 -2.70 -10.47
N GLU A 63 9.13 -1.65 -10.02
CA GLU A 63 7.99 -1.78 -9.13
C GLU A 63 6.69 -1.75 -9.95
N LEU A 64 5.85 -2.76 -9.77
CA LEU A 64 4.54 -2.84 -10.41
C LEU A 64 3.46 -2.44 -9.40
N ALA A 65 2.51 -1.60 -9.84
CA ALA A 65 1.43 -1.07 -9.02
C ALA A 65 1.91 -0.27 -7.78
N CYS A 66 2.93 0.57 -7.95
CA CYS A 66 3.54 1.39 -6.90
C CYS A 66 2.58 2.39 -6.22
N GLY A 67 1.45 2.72 -6.86
CA GLY A 67 0.41 3.55 -6.25
C GLY A 67 0.96 4.92 -5.81
N THR A 68 0.86 5.22 -4.52
CA THR A 68 1.37 6.47 -3.92
C THR A 68 2.84 6.41 -3.50
N GLY A 69 3.53 5.28 -3.71
CA GLY A 69 4.96 5.13 -3.44
C GLY A 69 5.31 4.78 -2.00
N ILE A 70 4.43 4.10 -1.26
CA ILE A 70 4.72 3.66 0.12
C ILE A 70 5.94 2.73 0.21
N TRP A 71 6.19 1.95 -0.85
CA TRP A 71 7.28 0.96 -0.93
C TRP A 71 8.41 1.37 -1.86
N THR A 72 8.29 2.54 -2.49
CA THR A 72 9.30 3.12 -3.40
C THR A 72 10.35 3.88 -2.59
#